data_AF-A0A8T1SWB3-F1
#
_entry.id   AF-A0A8T1SWB3-F1
#
_cell.length_a   1.000
_cell.length_b   1.000
_cell.length_c   1.000
_cell.angle_alpha   90.00
_cell.angle_beta   90.00
_cell.angle_gamma   90.00
#
_symmetry.space_group_name_H-M   'P 1'
#
loop_
_entity.id
_entity.type
_entity.pdbx_description
1 polymer ?
#
loop_
_entity_poly.entity_id
_entity_poly.type
_entity_poly.pdbx_seq_one_letter_code
_entity_poly.pdbx_strand_id
1 'polypeptide(L)'
;EALLNNDGLSPLMMAAKIGKIGMFQHIIRREITDEDARHLSRKFKDWAYGPVYSSLYDLSSLDTCGEEVSVLEILVYNSKIENRHEMLAVEPINELLRDKWRKFGAVSFYISVISYLSAMVVFTLIAYHRPMEGTPPYPYTTTIDYLRLAGEIITLFTGVLFFFTNLKDLFMKKCPGVNSFFIDGSFQLLYFIYSVLVIITAALYLAGIEAYLAVMVFALVLGWMNALYFTRGLKLTGTYSIMIQKILFKDLFRFLLVYVLFMIGYASALVSLLNPCASAEACNKDKSNCTVPAYPSCRDSKTFSNFLLDLFKLTIGMGDLEMIESAKYPGVFVILLVTYIILTFVLLLNMLIALMGETVGQVSKESKHIWKLQWATTILDIERSFPVFLRKAFRSGEMVTVGKGTDGTPDRRWCFRVDEVNWSHWNQNLGIIN
;
A
#
# COMPACT_ATOMS: atom_id res chain seq x y z
N GLU A 1 34.37 -17.15 1.16
CA GLU A 1 33.11 -16.41 1.44
C GLU A 1 32.47 -16.74 2.80
N ALA A 2 33.05 -17.63 3.62
CA ALA A 2 32.47 -18.02 4.92
C ALA A 2 32.77 -17.08 6.10
N LEU A 3 33.60 -16.04 5.90
CA LEU A 3 33.87 -15.06 6.95
C LEU A 3 32.74 -14.04 7.00
N LEU A 4 31.95 -14.13 8.06
CA LEU A 4 30.89 -13.19 8.39
C LEU A 4 31.45 -12.09 9.29
N ASN A 5 30.87 -10.89 9.21
CA ASN A 5 31.14 -9.84 10.20
C ASN A 5 30.38 -10.12 11.52
N ASN A 6 30.55 -9.24 12.52
CA ASN A 6 29.83 -9.34 13.80
C ASN A 6 28.29 -9.28 13.66
N ASP A 7 27.78 -8.74 12.55
CA ASP A 7 26.35 -8.70 12.22
C ASP A 7 25.88 -9.95 11.44
N GLY A 8 26.74 -10.94 11.20
CA GLY A 8 26.42 -12.13 10.40
C GLY A 8 26.32 -11.89 8.88
N LEU A 9 26.89 -10.79 8.37
CA LEU A 9 26.81 -10.40 6.96
C LEU A 9 28.08 -10.78 6.20
N SER A 10 27.88 -11.47 5.06
CA SER A 10 28.92 -11.68 4.05
C SER A 10 29.22 -10.39 3.25
N PRO A 11 30.34 -10.32 2.51
CA PRO A 11 30.64 -9.17 1.64
C PRO A 11 29.53 -8.84 0.63
N LEU A 12 28.85 -9.87 0.11
CA LEU A 12 27.70 -9.69 -0.79
C LEU A 12 26.48 -9.10 -0.06
N MET A 13 26.18 -9.61 1.14
CA MET A 13 25.10 -9.09 1.98
C MET A 13 25.37 -7.65 2.40
N MET A 14 26.63 -7.30 2.66
CA MET A 14 27.05 -5.94 2.97
C MET A 14 26.93 -5.02 1.75
N ALA A 15 27.30 -5.47 0.55
CA ALA A 15 27.11 -4.72 -0.68
C ALA A 15 25.62 -4.42 -0.94
N ALA A 16 24.73 -5.37 -0.64
CA ALA A 16 23.28 -5.20 -0.69
C ALA A 16 22.76 -4.20 0.36
N LYS A 17 23.27 -4.27 1.59
CA LYS A 17 22.87 -3.36 2.69
C LYS A 17 23.33 -1.91 2.45
N ILE A 18 24.53 -1.71 1.92
CA ILE A 18 25.14 -0.39 1.64
C ILE A 18 24.77 0.13 0.24
N GLY A 19 24.12 -0.67 -0.61
CA GLY A 19 23.63 -0.23 -1.91
C GLY A 19 24.74 0.01 -2.95
N LYS A 20 25.85 -0.72 -2.86
CA LYS A 20 26.98 -0.61 -3.80
C LYS A 20 26.73 -1.50 -5.03
N ILE A 21 26.08 -0.92 -6.05
CA ILE A 21 25.64 -1.63 -7.26
C ILE A 21 26.81 -2.30 -8.00
N GLY A 22 27.91 -1.59 -8.25
CA GLY A 22 29.04 -2.12 -9.02
C GLY A 22 29.67 -3.36 -8.37
N MET A 23 29.97 -3.28 -7.06
CA MET A 23 30.48 -4.44 -6.31
C MET A 23 29.48 -5.59 -6.26
N PHE A 24 28.19 -5.27 -6.07
CA PHE A 24 27.13 -6.27 -6.06
C PHE A 24 27.03 -7.03 -7.39
N GLN A 25 26.98 -6.31 -8.52
CA GLN A 25 26.94 -6.91 -9.85
C GLN A 25 28.18 -7.74 -10.14
N HIS A 26 29.36 -7.25 -9.75
CA HIS A 26 30.62 -7.96 -9.95
C HIS A 26 30.68 -9.28 -9.19
N ILE A 27 30.27 -9.30 -7.91
CA ILE A 27 30.25 -10.54 -7.11
C ILE A 27 29.24 -11.56 -7.69
N ILE A 28 28.06 -11.10 -8.11
CA ILE A 28 27.02 -11.97 -8.68
C ILE A 28 27.45 -12.56 -10.03
N ARG A 29 28.10 -11.75 -10.88
CA ARG A 29 28.58 -12.17 -12.21
C ARG A 29 30.01 -12.72 -12.17
N ARG A 30 30.53 -13.07 -11.00
CA ARG A 30 31.92 -13.51 -10.84
C ARG A 30 32.14 -14.85 -11.54
N GLU A 31 32.96 -14.80 -12.58
CA GLU A 31 33.50 -15.94 -13.32
C GLU A 31 35.02 -15.90 -13.17
N ILE A 32 35.60 -16.94 -12.58
CA ILE A 32 37.04 -17.07 -12.36
C ILE A 32 37.54 -18.13 -13.35
N THR A 33 38.51 -17.77 -14.17
CA THR A 33 39.11 -18.66 -15.18
C THR A 33 40.21 -19.56 -14.61
N ASP A 34 40.76 -19.19 -13.46
CA ASP A 34 41.77 -19.98 -12.75
C ASP A 34 41.16 -21.25 -12.16
N GLU A 35 41.73 -22.42 -12.48
CA GLU A 35 41.16 -23.73 -12.13
C GLU A 35 41.17 -23.97 -10.61
N ASP A 36 42.21 -23.51 -9.91
CA ASP A 36 42.34 -23.69 -8.45
C ASP A 36 41.26 -22.89 -7.70
N ALA A 37 40.93 -21.69 -8.19
CA ALA A 37 39.91 -20.82 -7.63
C ALA A 37 38.54 -20.94 -8.32
N ARG A 38 38.36 -21.86 -9.28
CA ARG A 38 37.12 -22.04 -10.05
C ARG A 38 35.94 -22.42 -9.19
N HIS A 39 36.16 -23.19 -8.12
CA HIS A 39 35.12 -23.48 -7.15
C HIS A 39 34.55 -22.20 -6.50
N LEU A 40 35.27 -21.07 -6.48
CA LEU A 40 34.73 -19.82 -5.95
C LEU A 40 33.88 -19.03 -6.96
N SER A 41 33.77 -19.42 -8.23
CA SER A 41 32.92 -18.68 -9.15
C SER A 41 31.43 -18.85 -8.80
N ARG A 42 30.64 -17.83 -9.20
CA ARG A 42 29.18 -17.78 -8.98
C ARG A 42 28.42 -17.87 -10.29
N LYS A 43 29.05 -17.45 -11.39
CA LYS A 43 28.55 -17.63 -12.75
C LYS A 43 29.33 -18.77 -13.40
N PHE A 44 28.59 -19.71 -13.98
CA PHE A 44 29.13 -20.80 -14.77
C PHE A 44 28.44 -20.84 -16.12
N LYS A 45 29.16 -21.27 -17.14
CA LYS A 45 28.61 -21.49 -18.48
C LYS A 45 28.25 -22.97 -18.61
N ASP A 46 26.95 -23.26 -18.73
CA ASP A 46 26.44 -24.62 -18.86
C ASP A 46 26.70 -25.12 -20.29
N TRP A 47 26.20 -24.36 -21.26
CA TRP A 47 26.45 -24.59 -22.68
C TRP A 47 26.33 -23.29 -23.47
N ALA A 48 26.88 -23.28 -24.67
CA ALA A 48 26.65 -22.21 -25.65
C ALA A 48 26.45 -22.78 -27.03
N TYR A 49 25.41 -22.31 -27.70
CA TYR A 49 25.06 -22.64 -29.06
C TYR A 49 24.89 -21.35 -29.86
N GLY A 50 25.97 -20.95 -30.52
CA GLY A 50 26.02 -19.71 -31.28
C GLY A 50 25.73 -18.47 -30.41
N PRO A 51 24.70 -17.66 -30.73
CA PRO A 51 24.33 -16.46 -29.96
C PRO A 51 23.56 -16.78 -28.67
N VAL A 52 23.07 -18.02 -28.50
CA VAL A 52 22.34 -18.46 -27.30
C VAL A 52 23.31 -19.13 -26.36
N TYR A 53 23.38 -18.68 -25.11
CA TYR A 53 24.18 -19.32 -24.08
C TYR A 53 23.38 -19.46 -22.80
N SER A 54 23.58 -20.59 -22.14
CA SER A 54 22.93 -20.90 -20.88
C SER A 54 23.95 -20.72 -19.76
N SER A 55 23.61 -19.87 -18.81
CA SER A 55 24.44 -19.55 -17.66
C SER A 55 23.79 -20.03 -16.37
N LEU A 56 24.61 -20.60 -15.49
CA LEU A 56 24.21 -21.07 -14.18
C LEU A 56 24.69 -20.07 -13.13
N TYR A 57 23.77 -19.56 -12.33
CA TYR A 57 24.05 -18.66 -11.22
C TYR A 57 23.87 -19.39 -9.89
N ASP A 58 24.86 -19.34 -9.00
CA ASP A 58 24.76 -19.92 -7.65
C ASP A 58 23.75 -19.16 -6.77
N LEU A 59 22.80 -19.89 -6.18
CA LEU A 59 21.74 -19.37 -5.32
C LEU A 59 22.07 -19.43 -3.82
N SER A 60 23.22 -19.97 -3.42
CA SER A 60 23.61 -20.24 -2.03
C SER A 60 23.28 -19.12 -1.02
N SER A 61 23.52 -17.86 -1.38
CA SER A 61 23.24 -16.68 -0.54
C SER A 61 22.06 -15.82 -1.01
N LEU A 62 21.44 -16.17 -2.15
CA LEU A 62 20.39 -15.39 -2.81
C LEU A 62 18.98 -15.88 -2.50
N ASP A 63 18.82 -17.19 -2.27
CA ASP A 63 17.52 -17.78 -2.01
C ASP A 63 17.13 -17.65 -0.52
N THR A 64 15.83 -17.69 -0.25
CA THR A 64 15.18 -17.47 1.05
C THR A 64 14.76 -18.78 1.73
N CYS A 65 15.20 -19.92 1.17
CA CYS A 65 14.87 -21.25 1.68
C CYS A 65 15.62 -21.63 2.97
N GLY A 66 16.77 -21.00 3.25
CA GLY A 66 17.57 -21.22 4.46
C GLY A 66 17.04 -20.52 5.71
N GLU A 67 17.59 -20.87 6.88
CA GLU A 67 17.32 -20.20 8.16
C GLU A 67 18.09 -18.86 8.29
N GLU A 68 19.08 -18.63 7.44
CA GLU A 68 19.89 -17.41 7.43
C GLU A 68 19.25 -16.28 6.61
N VAL A 69 19.60 -15.04 6.96
CA VAL A 69 19.11 -13.84 6.30
C VAL A 69 19.58 -13.81 4.84
N SER A 70 18.63 -13.84 3.90
CA SER A 70 18.95 -13.87 2.48
C SER A 70 19.32 -12.49 1.93
N VAL A 71 20.17 -12.44 0.90
CA VAL A 71 20.46 -11.20 0.15
C VAL A 71 19.18 -10.56 -0.39
N LEU A 72 18.20 -11.36 -0.82
CA LEU A 72 16.93 -10.86 -1.35
C LEU A 72 16.08 -10.19 -0.25
N GLU A 73 16.09 -10.75 0.96
CA GLU A 73 15.43 -10.13 2.14
C GLU A 73 16.10 -8.83 2.55
N ILE A 74 17.44 -8.76 2.49
CA ILE A 74 18.19 -7.54 2.82
C ILE A 74 17.86 -6.43 1.81
N LEU A 75 17.81 -6.75 0.51
CA LEU A 75 17.47 -5.80 -0.55
C LEU A 75 16.05 -5.23 -0.39
N VAL A 76 15.10 -6.06 0.04
CA VAL A 76 13.69 -5.67 0.13
C VAL A 76 13.34 -5.02 1.47
N TYR A 77 13.81 -5.56 2.61
CA TYR A 77 13.38 -5.08 3.93
C TYR A 77 14.41 -4.16 4.61
N ASN A 78 15.72 -4.41 4.44
CA ASN A 78 16.75 -3.71 5.22
C ASN A 78 17.43 -2.55 4.48
N SER A 79 17.42 -2.56 3.14
CA SER A 79 18.05 -1.51 2.34
C SER A 79 17.14 -0.27 2.23
N LYS A 80 17.48 0.82 2.94
CA LYS A 80 16.78 2.12 2.86
C LYS A 80 17.30 3.01 1.71
N ILE A 81 17.92 2.41 0.71
CA ILE A 81 18.70 3.12 -0.30
C ILE A 81 17.86 3.24 -1.58
N GLU A 82 17.84 4.44 -2.16
CA GLU A 82 17.09 4.77 -3.38
C GLU A 82 17.45 3.86 -4.56
N ASN A 83 18.72 3.43 -4.65
CA ASN A 83 19.22 2.57 -5.72
C ASN A 83 18.81 1.09 -5.62
N ARG A 84 18.04 0.67 -4.60
CA ARG A 84 17.62 -0.73 -4.41
C ARG A 84 16.84 -1.28 -5.62
N HIS A 85 16.08 -0.43 -6.30
CA HIS A 85 15.30 -0.84 -7.46
C HIS A 85 16.17 -1.25 -8.65
N GLU A 86 17.35 -0.62 -8.79
CA GLU A 86 18.33 -0.94 -9.83
C GLU A 86 19.08 -2.24 -9.48
N MET A 87 19.34 -2.49 -8.20
CA MET A 87 19.92 -3.76 -7.74
C MET A 87 18.99 -4.95 -7.98
N LEU A 88 17.67 -4.76 -7.89
CA LEU A 88 16.67 -5.78 -8.28
C LEU A 88 16.50 -5.92 -9.80
N ALA A 89 17.04 -4.97 -10.58
CA ALA A 89 17.05 -5.05 -12.03
C ALA A 89 18.17 -5.96 -12.57
N VAL A 90 19.10 -6.38 -11.71
CA VAL A 90 20.14 -7.34 -12.07
C VAL A 90 19.51 -8.66 -12.52
N GLU A 91 20.01 -9.16 -13.65
CA GLU A 91 19.40 -10.22 -14.47
C GLU A 91 19.05 -11.51 -13.73
N PRO A 92 19.98 -12.16 -12.98
CA PRO A 92 19.64 -13.37 -12.21
C PRO A 92 18.53 -13.16 -11.17
N ILE A 93 18.48 -11.99 -10.53
CA ILE A 93 17.46 -11.69 -9.52
C ILE A 93 16.10 -11.45 -10.19
N ASN A 94 16.10 -10.76 -11.32
CA ASN A 94 14.89 -10.52 -12.10
C ASN A 94 14.26 -11.83 -12.58
N GLU A 95 15.05 -12.74 -13.14
CA GLU A 95 14.55 -14.04 -13.60
C GLU A 95 14.19 -14.97 -12.43
N LEU A 96 14.93 -14.94 -11.32
CA LEU A 96 14.59 -15.68 -10.11
C LEU A 96 13.21 -15.27 -9.57
N LEU A 97 12.94 -13.95 -9.46
CA LEU A 97 11.64 -13.45 -9.01
C LEU A 97 10.52 -13.85 -9.98
N ARG A 98 10.78 -13.89 -11.29
CA ARG A 98 9.81 -14.35 -12.30
C ARG A 98 9.49 -15.83 -12.15
N ASP A 99 10.51 -16.67 -11.90
CA ASP A 99 10.33 -18.10 -11.66
C ASP A 99 9.48 -18.34 -10.41
N LYS A 100 9.80 -17.67 -9.29
CA LYS A 100 9.01 -17.74 -8.05
C LYS A 100 7.55 -17.32 -8.27
N TRP A 101 7.33 -16.24 -9.03
CA TRP A 101 5.99 -15.78 -9.35
C TRP A 101 5.20 -16.78 -10.19
N ARG A 102 5.83 -17.40 -11.19
CA ARG A 102 5.17 -18.41 -12.04
C ARG A 102 4.85 -19.70 -11.29
N LYS A 103 5.73 -20.15 -10.38
CA LYS A 103 5.57 -21.40 -9.64
C LYS A 103 4.50 -21.33 -8.55
N PHE A 104 4.60 -20.34 -7.67
CA PHE A 104 3.71 -20.25 -6.50
C PHE A 104 3.10 -18.86 -6.31
N GLY A 105 3.81 -17.80 -6.68
CA GLY A 105 3.41 -16.43 -6.36
C GLY A 105 2.04 -16.09 -6.94
N ALA A 106 1.79 -16.39 -8.21
CA ALA A 106 0.52 -16.11 -8.87
C ALA A 106 -0.65 -16.86 -8.22
N VAL A 107 -0.51 -18.17 -7.98
CA VAL A 107 -1.59 -18.99 -7.41
C VAL A 107 -1.92 -18.54 -5.99
N SER A 108 -0.91 -18.39 -5.13
CA SER A 108 -1.09 -17.95 -3.74
C SER A 108 -1.66 -16.53 -3.66
N PHE A 109 -1.20 -15.65 -4.56
CA PHE A 109 -1.72 -14.29 -4.65
C PHE A 109 -3.21 -14.30 -5.00
N TYR A 110 -3.63 -15.01 -6.06
CA TYR A 110 -5.04 -15.08 -6.44
C TYR A 110 -5.93 -15.72 -5.36
N ILE A 111 -5.45 -16.77 -4.67
CA ILE A 111 -6.16 -17.35 -3.53
C ILE A 111 -6.35 -16.30 -2.43
N SER A 112 -5.32 -15.49 -2.15
CA SER A 112 -5.37 -14.42 -1.16
C SER A 112 -6.33 -13.28 -1.56
N VAL A 113 -6.40 -12.94 -2.86
CA VAL A 113 -7.37 -11.96 -3.37
C VAL A 113 -8.79 -12.49 -3.20
N ILE A 114 -9.04 -13.74 -3.59
CA ILE A 114 -10.37 -14.36 -3.53
C ILE A 114 -10.82 -14.50 -2.07
N SER A 115 -9.93 -14.92 -1.16
CA SER A 115 -10.25 -15.05 0.26
C SER A 115 -10.53 -13.70 0.92
N TYR A 116 -9.82 -12.63 0.52
CA TYR A 116 -10.12 -11.29 1.00
C TYR A 116 -11.46 -10.77 0.49
N LEU A 117 -11.72 -10.92 -0.81
CA LEU A 117 -12.99 -10.50 -1.41
C LEU A 117 -14.16 -11.26 -0.82
N SER A 118 -14.03 -12.56 -0.57
CA SER A 118 -15.08 -13.34 0.09
C SER A 118 -15.34 -12.87 1.51
N ALA A 119 -14.30 -12.56 2.30
CA ALA A 119 -14.46 -11.97 3.63
C ALA A 119 -15.16 -10.60 3.59
N MET A 120 -14.85 -9.76 2.60
CA MET A 120 -15.52 -8.47 2.40
C MET A 120 -16.98 -8.63 1.99
N VAL A 121 -17.31 -9.59 1.12
CA VAL A 121 -18.70 -9.91 0.79
C VAL A 121 -19.46 -10.38 2.03
N VAL A 122 -18.88 -11.26 2.84
CA VAL A 122 -19.49 -11.67 4.12
C VAL A 122 -19.72 -10.46 5.02
N PHE A 123 -18.75 -9.55 5.13
CA PHE A 123 -18.90 -8.32 5.93
C PHE A 123 -19.98 -7.38 5.39
N THR A 124 -20.13 -7.24 4.06
CA THR A 124 -21.25 -6.49 3.47
C THR A 124 -22.61 -7.11 3.77
N LEU A 125 -22.72 -8.45 3.71
CA LEU A 125 -23.97 -9.15 4.00
C LEU A 125 -24.38 -8.96 5.46
N ILE A 126 -23.41 -9.01 6.39
CA ILE A 126 -23.66 -8.72 7.82
C ILE A 126 -24.18 -7.30 7.99
N ALA A 127 -23.53 -6.32 7.36
CA ALA A 127 -23.91 -4.91 7.48
C ALA A 127 -25.31 -4.64 6.90
N TYR A 128 -25.64 -5.26 5.76
CA TYR A 128 -26.93 -5.08 5.08
C TYR A 128 -28.09 -5.76 5.80
N HIS A 129 -27.88 -6.97 6.34
CA HIS A 129 -28.92 -7.75 7.04
C HIS A 129 -29.02 -7.43 8.54
N ARG A 130 -28.62 -6.24 8.99
CA ARG A 130 -28.83 -5.79 10.38
C ARG A 130 -30.31 -5.40 10.58
N PRO A 131 -31.06 -6.01 11.53
CA PRO A 131 -32.18 -5.35 12.17
C PRO A 131 -31.71 -4.01 12.74
N MET A 132 -32.36 -2.93 12.31
CA MET A 132 -32.10 -1.57 12.81
C MET A 132 -33.00 -1.19 14.00
N GLU A 133 -33.88 -2.10 14.43
CA GLU A 133 -34.84 -1.85 15.50
C GLU A 133 -34.42 -2.53 16.80
N GLY A 134 -34.24 -1.74 17.86
CA GLY A 134 -33.94 -2.22 19.22
C GLY A 134 -32.49 -2.04 19.66
N THR A 135 -32.27 -2.23 20.96
CA THR A 135 -30.95 -2.09 21.59
C THR A 135 -30.09 -3.33 21.31
N PRO A 136 -28.84 -3.18 20.84
CA PRO A 136 -27.91 -4.30 20.73
C PRO A 136 -27.58 -4.89 22.11
N PRO A 137 -27.24 -6.19 22.23
CA PRO A 137 -27.23 -7.23 21.19
C PRO A 137 -28.63 -7.80 20.88
N TYR A 138 -28.83 -8.24 19.63
CA TYR A 138 -30.10 -8.79 19.17
C TYR A 138 -30.24 -10.29 19.49
N PRO A 139 -31.46 -10.78 19.77
CA PRO A 139 -31.69 -12.20 19.99
C PRO A 139 -31.54 -12.99 18.68
N TYR A 140 -30.71 -14.04 18.69
CA TYR A 140 -30.52 -14.93 17.53
C TYR A 140 -31.55 -16.06 17.56
N THR A 141 -32.72 -15.86 16.95
CA THR A 141 -33.81 -16.85 16.96
C THR A 141 -34.08 -17.46 15.59
N THR A 142 -33.90 -16.70 14.50
CA THR A 142 -34.16 -17.19 13.14
C THR A 142 -32.93 -17.83 12.51
N THR A 143 -33.13 -18.71 11.53
CA THR A 143 -32.03 -19.33 10.76
C THR A 143 -31.13 -18.30 10.06
N ILE A 144 -31.70 -17.17 9.63
CA ILE A 144 -30.98 -16.05 9.02
C ILE A 144 -30.09 -15.37 10.06
N ASP A 145 -30.57 -15.20 11.29
CA ASP A 145 -29.80 -14.62 12.39
C ASP A 145 -28.62 -15.50 12.79
N TYR A 146 -28.78 -16.83 12.78
CA TYR A 146 -27.67 -17.78 13.01
C TYR A 146 -26.60 -17.69 11.91
N LEU A 147 -27.00 -17.53 10.65
CA LEU A 147 -26.05 -17.36 9.54
C LEU A 147 -25.28 -16.04 9.68
N ARG A 148 -25.96 -14.97 10.10
CA ARG A 148 -25.31 -13.69 10.41
C ARG A 148 -24.33 -13.81 11.58
N LEU A 149 -24.69 -14.51 12.65
CA LEU A 149 -23.80 -14.77 13.78
C LEU A 149 -22.53 -15.49 13.34
N ALA A 150 -22.65 -16.50 12.46
CA ALA A 150 -21.48 -17.17 11.89
C ALA A 150 -20.58 -16.18 11.12
N GLY A 151 -21.18 -15.27 10.33
CA GLY A 151 -20.45 -14.19 9.67
C GLY A 151 -19.73 -13.25 10.64
N GLU A 152 -20.39 -12.84 11.73
CA GLU A 152 -19.82 -11.97 12.77
C GLU A 152 -18.61 -12.64 13.44
N ILE A 153 -18.69 -13.95 13.71
CA ILE A 153 -17.57 -14.73 14.25
C ILE A 153 -16.42 -14.79 13.25
N ILE A 154 -16.69 -15.07 11.97
CA ILE A 154 -15.65 -15.15 10.93
C ILE A 154 -14.95 -13.80 10.75
N THR A 155 -15.71 -12.71 10.66
CA THR A 155 -15.17 -11.35 10.47
C THR A 155 -14.37 -10.87 11.68
N LEU A 156 -14.86 -11.13 12.90
CA LEU A 156 -14.12 -10.83 14.13
C LEU A 156 -12.84 -11.67 14.24
N PHE A 157 -12.92 -12.98 14.01
CA PHE A 157 -11.77 -13.87 14.04
C PHE A 157 -10.70 -13.45 13.04
N THR A 158 -11.12 -13.13 11.81
CA THR A 158 -10.23 -12.62 10.76
C THR A 158 -9.60 -11.28 11.17
N GLY A 159 -10.39 -10.36 11.72
CA GLY A 159 -9.91 -9.07 12.23
C GLY A 159 -8.86 -9.20 13.34
N VAL A 160 -9.08 -10.12 14.29
CA VAL A 160 -8.16 -10.41 15.39
C VAL A 160 -6.88 -11.09 14.90
N LEU A 161 -6.97 -12.06 14.00
CA LEU A 161 -5.80 -12.68 13.37
C LEU A 161 -4.95 -11.63 12.65
N PHE A 162 -5.58 -10.77 11.84
CA PHE A 162 -4.88 -9.67 11.16
C PHE A 162 -4.27 -8.67 12.13
N PHE A 163 -4.92 -8.39 13.27
CA PHE A 163 -4.36 -7.52 14.29
C PHE A 163 -3.06 -8.12 14.86
N PHE A 164 -3.07 -9.39 15.25
CA PHE A 164 -1.89 -10.07 15.79
C PHE A 164 -0.77 -10.26 14.76
N THR A 165 -1.08 -10.59 13.50
CA THR A 165 -0.06 -10.72 12.46
C THR A 165 0.61 -9.38 12.17
N ASN A 166 -0.16 -8.29 12.05
CA ASN A 166 0.39 -6.96 11.86
C ASN A 166 1.19 -6.48 13.08
N LEU A 167 0.73 -6.79 14.29
CA LEU A 167 1.45 -6.44 15.52
C LEU A 167 2.79 -7.18 15.59
N LYS A 168 2.80 -8.49 15.30
CA LYS A 168 4.02 -9.29 15.20
C LYS A 168 4.96 -8.74 14.13
N ASP A 169 4.45 -8.39 12.96
CA ASP A 169 5.24 -7.82 11.87
C ASP A 169 5.84 -6.45 12.24
N LEU A 170 5.08 -5.61 12.95
CA LEU A 170 5.54 -4.32 13.45
C LEU A 170 6.70 -4.50 14.44
N PHE A 171 6.59 -5.45 15.37
CA PHE A 171 7.65 -5.76 16.33
C PHE A 171 8.86 -6.42 15.66
N MET A 172 8.65 -7.36 14.74
CA MET A 172 9.71 -8.09 14.04
C MET A 172 10.49 -7.23 13.06
N LYS A 173 9.85 -6.23 12.44
CA LYS A 173 10.54 -5.28 11.55
C LYS A 173 11.41 -4.25 12.29
N LYS A 174 11.45 -4.27 13.64
CA LYS A 174 12.31 -3.42 14.48
C LYS A 174 12.21 -1.94 14.07
N CYS A 175 11.08 -1.31 14.41
CA CYS A 175 10.76 0.11 14.22
C CYS A 175 11.54 0.84 13.09
N PRO A 176 11.17 0.61 11.81
CA PRO A 176 11.43 1.59 10.77
C PRO A 176 11.03 2.99 11.27
N GLY A 177 11.79 4.02 10.93
CA GLY A 177 11.44 5.39 11.34
C GLY A 177 10.01 5.71 10.89
N VAL A 178 9.26 6.45 11.71
CA VAL A 178 7.85 6.81 11.48
C VAL A 178 7.58 7.31 10.04
N ASN A 179 8.54 7.99 9.42
CA ASN A 179 8.39 8.52 8.06
C ASN A 179 8.39 7.45 6.95
N SER A 180 9.06 6.30 7.12
CA SER A 180 9.01 5.23 6.11
C SER A 180 7.76 4.36 6.27
N PHE A 181 7.17 4.28 7.47
CA PHE A 181 5.92 3.57 7.70
C PHE A 181 4.73 4.17 6.94
N PHE A 182 4.63 5.50 6.91
CA PHE A 182 3.53 6.18 6.23
C PHE A 182 3.63 6.11 4.70
N ILE A 183 4.85 6.09 4.15
CA ILE A 183 5.06 6.18 2.69
C ILE A 183 5.17 4.79 2.04
N ASP A 184 5.98 3.88 2.59
CA ASP A 184 6.18 2.54 2.03
C ASP A 184 5.19 1.49 2.56
N GLY A 185 4.61 1.74 3.75
CA GLY A 185 3.73 0.83 4.49
C GLY A 185 2.27 1.28 4.58
N SER A 186 1.83 2.25 3.77
CA SER A 186 0.49 2.87 3.85
C SER A 186 -0.66 1.86 3.93
N PHE A 187 -0.63 0.80 3.11
CA PHE A 187 -1.65 -0.24 3.17
C PHE A 187 -1.58 -1.10 4.42
N GLN A 188 -0.39 -1.44 4.90
CA GLN A 188 -0.26 -2.19 6.15
C GLN A 188 -0.88 -1.40 7.32
N LEU A 189 -0.70 -0.07 7.30
CA LEU A 189 -1.35 0.85 8.24
C LEU A 189 -2.87 0.92 8.03
N LEU A 190 -3.37 0.98 6.79
CA LEU A 190 -4.81 0.96 6.52
C LEU A 190 -5.47 -0.37 6.93
N TYR A 191 -4.80 -1.51 6.72
CA TYR A 191 -5.24 -2.81 7.20
C TYR A 191 -5.26 -2.87 8.73
N PHE A 192 -4.27 -2.27 9.40
CA PHE A 192 -4.25 -2.16 10.85
C PHE A 192 -5.40 -1.30 11.38
N ILE A 193 -5.65 -0.14 10.78
CA ILE A 193 -6.80 0.71 11.13
C ILE A 193 -8.10 -0.06 10.94
N TYR A 194 -8.26 -0.76 9.81
CA TYR A 194 -9.43 -1.61 9.56
C TYR A 194 -9.63 -2.67 10.66
N SER A 195 -8.58 -3.41 11.03
CA SER A 195 -8.65 -4.40 12.10
C SER A 195 -9.04 -3.79 13.44
N VAL A 196 -8.49 -2.62 13.79
CA VAL A 196 -8.85 -1.91 15.03
C VAL A 196 -10.32 -1.47 15.02
N LEU A 197 -10.81 -0.93 13.90
CA LEU A 197 -12.22 -0.52 13.78
C LEU A 197 -13.19 -1.70 13.89
N VAL A 198 -12.84 -2.87 13.34
CA VAL A 198 -13.65 -4.10 13.48
C VAL A 198 -13.73 -4.54 14.95
N ILE A 199 -12.61 -4.51 15.68
CA ILE A 199 -12.58 -4.87 17.11
C ILE A 199 -13.38 -3.86 17.94
N ILE A 200 -13.24 -2.56 17.69
CA ILE A 200 -14.03 -1.50 18.35
C ILE A 200 -15.52 -1.70 18.08
N THR A 201 -15.90 -2.03 16.85
CA THR A 201 -17.29 -2.30 16.48
C THR A 201 -17.87 -3.45 17.31
N ALA A 202 -17.12 -4.55 17.45
CA ALA A 202 -17.54 -5.68 18.27
C ALA A 202 -17.67 -5.31 19.75
N ALA A 203 -16.73 -4.53 20.29
CA ALA A 203 -16.77 -4.05 21.67
C ALA A 203 -17.99 -3.14 21.93
N LEU A 204 -18.29 -2.21 21.02
CA LEU A 204 -19.45 -1.32 21.12
C LEU A 204 -20.78 -2.07 21.02
N TYR A 205 -20.84 -3.10 20.16
CA TYR A 205 -22.02 -3.96 20.04
C TYR A 205 -22.30 -4.73 21.34
N LEU A 206 -21.25 -5.29 21.96
CA LEU A 206 -21.38 -6.00 23.25
C LEU A 206 -21.70 -5.05 24.41
N ALA A 207 -21.24 -3.79 24.34
CA ALA A 207 -21.54 -2.76 25.33
C ALA A 207 -22.97 -2.19 25.22
N GLY A 208 -23.75 -2.58 24.21
CA GLY A 208 -25.12 -2.11 24.02
C GLY A 208 -25.23 -0.70 23.42
N ILE A 209 -24.16 -0.15 22.84
CA ILE A 209 -24.11 1.23 22.34
C ILE A 209 -24.43 1.25 20.84
N GLU A 210 -25.55 1.88 20.44
CA GLU A 210 -26.01 1.97 19.03
C GLU A 210 -25.00 2.62 18.06
N ALA A 211 -24.04 3.39 18.58
CA ALA A 211 -22.95 3.99 17.80
C ALA A 211 -22.04 2.97 17.10
N TYR A 212 -22.12 1.67 17.43
CA TYR A 212 -21.38 0.61 16.72
C TYR A 212 -21.67 0.65 15.20
N LEU A 213 -22.89 1.04 14.79
CA LEU A 213 -23.30 1.02 13.39
C LEU A 213 -22.45 1.98 12.55
N ALA A 214 -22.20 3.19 13.07
CA ALA A 214 -21.37 4.17 12.39
C ALA A 214 -19.94 3.63 12.19
N VAL A 215 -19.33 3.10 13.25
CA VAL A 215 -17.96 2.55 13.20
C VAL A 215 -17.87 1.37 12.22
N MET A 216 -18.90 0.51 12.20
CA MET A 216 -18.99 -0.63 11.30
C MET A 216 -19.00 -0.19 9.82
N VAL A 217 -19.82 0.81 9.46
CA VAL A 217 -19.90 1.30 8.07
C VAL A 217 -18.58 1.96 7.66
N PHE A 218 -17.93 2.72 8.55
CA PHE A 218 -16.60 3.25 8.28
C PHE A 218 -15.57 2.15 8.02
N ALA A 219 -15.57 1.08 8.83
CA ALA A 219 -14.72 -0.08 8.61
C ALA A 219 -15.01 -0.75 7.26
N LEU A 220 -16.28 -0.84 6.87
CA LEU A 220 -16.70 -1.47 5.60
C LEU A 220 -16.18 -0.69 4.39
N VAL A 221 -16.31 0.64 4.40
CA VAL A 221 -15.76 1.50 3.33
C VAL A 221 -14.25 1.37 3.25
N LEU A 222 -13.55 1.41 4.39
CA LEU A 222 -12.10 1.21 4.43
C LEU A 222 -11.68 -0.16 3.89
N GLY A 223 -12.43 -1.22 4.21
CA GLY A 223 -12.18 -2.57 3.71
C GLY A 223 -12.27 -2.65 2.18
N TRP A 224 -13.32 -2.08 1.58
CA TRP A 224 -13.41 -2.05 0.11
C TRP A 224 -12.32 -1.20 -0.54
N MET A 225 -11.95 -0.07 0.07
CA MET A 225 -10.80 0.71 -0.41
C MET A 225 -9.48 -0.06 -0.31
N ASN A 226 -9.31 -0.88 0.74
CA ASN A 226 -8.13 -1.73 0.91
C ASN A 226 -8.03 -2.84 -0.15
N ALA A 227 -9.11 -3.19 -0.85
CA ALA A 227 -9.06 -4.09 -2.00
C ALA A 227 -8.16 -3.54 -3.13
N LEU A 228 -7.98 -2.22 -3.22
CA LEU A 228 -7.05 -1.59 -4.17
C LEU A 228 -5.60 -2.04 -3.96
N TYR A 229 -5.23 -2.56 -2.78
CA TYR A 229 -3.93 -3.17 -2.55
C TYR A 229 -3.64 -4.31 -3.52
N PHE A 230 -4.62 -5.17 -3.79
CA PHE A 230 -4.45 -6.34 -4.63
C PHE A 230 -4.30 -5.99 -6.12
N THR A 231 -4.58 -4.74 -6.52
CA THR A 231 -4.27 -4.29 -7.89
C THR A 231 -2.76 -4.25 -8.17
N ARG A 232 -1.90 -4.26 -7.12
CA ARG A 232 -0.43 -4.31 -7.24
C ARG A 232 0.11 -5.56 -7.93
N GLY A 233 -0.60 -6.69 -7.84
CA GLY A 233 -0.17 -7.96 -8.45
C GLY A 233 -0.20 -7.97 -9.98
N LEU A 234 -0.91 -7.00 -10.58
CA LEU A 234 -0.99 -6.82 -12.03
C LEU A 234 -0.05 -5.68 -12.46
N LYS A 235 0.74 -5.91 -13.52
CA LYS A 235 1.78 -4.96 -13.95
C LYS A 235 1.25 -3.59 -14.37
N LEU A 236 0.12 -3.55 -15.06
CA LEU A 236 -0.45 -2.30 -15.58
C LEU A 236 -1.21 -1.52 -14.50
N THR A 237 -2.07 -2.18 -13.73
CA THR A 237 -2.86 -1.54 -12.66
C THR A 237 -2.03 -1.23 -11.42
N GLY A 238 -1.00 -2.03 -11.13
CA GLY A 238 -0.12 -1.83 -9.98
C GLY A 238 0.67 -0.52 -10.06
N THR A 239 1.16 -0.14 -11.24
CA THR A 239 1.87 1.15 -11.41
C THR A 239 0.96 2.35 -11.13
N TYR A 240 -0.31 2.30 -11.56
CA TYR A 240 -1.27 3.38 -11.32
C TYR A 240 -1.71 3.46 -9.85
N SER A 241 -1.93 2.32 -9.20
CA SER A 241 -2.32 2.27 -7.79
C SER A 241 -1.26 2.94 -6.89
N ILE A 242 0.03 2.65 -7.14
CA ILE A 242 1.17 3.26 -6.42
C ILE A 242 1.19 4.77 -6.61
N MET A 243 0.98 5.22 -7.85
CA MET A 243 0.93 6.64 -8.17
C MET A 243 -0.20 7.35 -7.41
N ILE A 244 -1.41 6.78 -7.41
CA ILE A 244 -2.57 7.33 -6.68
C ILE A 244 -2.26 7.46 -5.18
N GLN A 245 -1.59 6.49 -4.56
CA GLN A 245 -1.23 6.56 -3.14
C GLN A 245 -0.23 7.68 -2.83
N LYS A 246 0.83 7.80 -3.64
CA LYS A 246 1.85 8.84 -3.47
C LYS A 246 1.20 10.22 -3.56
N ILE A 247 0.32 10.42 -4.54
CA ILE A 247 -0.48 11.64 -4.74
C ILE A 247 -1.40 11.92 -3.53
N LEU A 248 -2.17 10.92 -3.07
CA LEU A 248 -3.17 11.09 -2.02
C LEU A 248 -2.55 11.44 -0.66
N PHE A 249 -1.48 10.76 -0.26
CA PHE A 249 -0.90 10.94 1.08
C PHE A 249 0.11 12.09 1.16
N LYS A 250 0.95 12.28 0.14
CA LYS A 250 2.04 13.27 0.19
C LYS A 250 1.57 14.66 -0.23
N ASP A 251 0.84 14.73 -1.34
CA ASP A 251 0.59 15.99 -2.04
C ASP A 251 -0.79 16.58 -1.69
N LEU A 252 -1.82 15.73 -1.58
CA LEU A 252 -3.17 16.18 -1.23
C LEU A 252 -3.28 16.65 0.23
N PHE A 253 -2.57 16.05 1.19
CA PHE A 253 -2.70 16.44 2.60
C PHE A 253 -2.23 17.88 2.88
N ARG A 254 -1.09 18.28 2.33
CA ARG A 254 -0.57 19.66 2.49
C ARG A 254 -1.52 20.69 1.91
N PHE A 255 -2.08 20.38 0.75
CA PHE A 255 -3.02 21.25 0.07
C PHE A 255 -4.38 21.29 0.79
N LEU A 256 -4.87 20.14 1.27
CA LEU A 256 -6.10 20.03 2.04
C LEU A 256 -6.03 20.90 3.30
N LEU A 257 -4.89 20.97 3.98
CA LEU A 257 -4.71 21.86 5.14
C LEU A 257 -4.89 23.34 4.77
N VAL A 258 -4.29 23.80 3.67
CA VAL A 258 -4.45 25.19 3.20
C VAL A 258 -5.91 25.46 2.83
N TYR A 259 -6.55 24.52 2.13
CA TYR A 259 -7.96 24.61 1.76
C TYR A 259 -8.87 24.68 3.00
N VAL A 260 -8.71 23.79 3.98
CA VAL A 260 -9.54 23.76 5.20
C VAL A 260 -9.36 25.04 6.03
N LEU A 261 -8.14 25.58 6.14
CA LEU A 261 -7.91 26.87 6.81
C LEU A 261 -8.64 28.01 6.08
N PHE A 262 -8.59 28.01 4.75
CA PHE A 262 -9.31 28.99 3.93
C PHE A 262 -10.84 28.87 4.08
N MET A 263 -11.35 27.63 4.07
CA MET A 263 -12.77 27.32 4.31
C MET A 263 -13.26 27.87 5.65
N ILE A 264 -12.53 27.58 6.73
CA ILE A 264 -12.90 28.03 8.09
C ILE A 264 -12.85 29.56 8.16
N GLY A 265 -11.84 30.19 7.56
CA GLY A 265 -11.72 31.65 7.50
C GLY A 265 -12.92 32.31 6.82
N TYR A 266 -13.25 31.89 5.59
CA TYR A 266 -14.38 32.44 4.85
C TYR A 266 -15.73 32.08 5.47
N ALA A 267 -15.90 30.87 6.00
CA ALA A 267 -17.11 30.48 6.72
C ALA A 267 -17.33 31.39 7.95
N SER A 268 -16.29 31.67 8.73
CA SER A 268 -16.39 32.54 9.90
C SER A 268 -16.74 33.99 9.54
N ALA A 269 -16.20 34.51 8.43
CA ALA A 269 -16.49 35.85 7.93
C ALA A 269 -17.92 35.94 7.42
N LEU A 270 -18.35 35.04 6.53
CA LEU A 270 -19.68 35.07 5.93
C LEU A 270 -20.79 34.82 6.95
N VAL A 271 -20.60 33.90 7.91
CA VAL A 271 -21.54 33.70 9.03
C VAL A 271 -21.67 34.97 9.89
N SER A 272 -20.62 35.79 9.97
CA SER A 272 -20.67 37.05 10.71
C SER A 272 -21.46 38.16 10.02
N LEU A 273 -21.70 38.05 8.71
CA LEU A 273 -22.57 38.97 7.95
C LEU A 273 -24.06 38.60 8.02
N LEU A 274 -24.39 37.39 8.51
CA LEU A 274 -25.78 36.96 8.71
C LEU A 274 -26.38 37.65 9.95
N ASN A 275 -27.65 38.02 9.86
CA ASN A 275 -28.36 38.63 10.99
C ASN A 275 -28.50 37.62 12.14
N PRO A 276 -28.27 38.03 13.40
CA PRO A 276 -28.54 37.17 14.56
C PRO A 276 -30.02 36.80 14.60
N CYS A 277 -30.33 35.54 14.92
CA CYS A 277 -31.71 35.14 15.16
C CYS A 277 -32.27 35.93 16.35
N ALA A 278 -33.54 36.37 16.26
CA ALA A 278 -34.24 36.92 17.41
C ALA A 278 -34.30 35.87 18.52
N SER A 279 -34.08 36.27 19.78
CA SER A 279 -34.19 35.36 20.92
C SER A 279 -35.59 34.77 21.00
N ALA A 280 -35.70 33.52 21.49
CA ALA A 280 -36.99 32.85 21.73
C ALA A 280 -37.92 33.64 22.67
N GLU A 281 -37.38 34.65 23.37
CA GLU A 281 -38.11 35.60 24.23
C GLU A 281 -38.97 36.59 23.43
N ALA A 282 -38.71 36.81 22.14
CA ALA A 282 -39.49 37.70 21.28
C ALA A 282 -40.80 37.06 20.75
N CYS A 283 -40.96 35.73 20.84
CA CYS A 283 -42.24 35.07 20.62
C CYS A 283 -43.07 35.15 21.90
N ASN A 284 -43.82 36.25 22.08
CA ASN A 284 -44.81 36.36 23.16
C ASN A 284 -45.84 35.21 23.09
N LYS A 285 -46.31 34.78 24.26
CA LYS A 285 -47.20 33.63 24.54
C LYS A 285 -48.56 33.60 23.80
N ASP A 286 -48.89 34.61 22.99
CA ASP A 286 -50.22 34.80 22.40
C ASP A 286 -50.34 34.46 20.90
N LYS A 287 -49.30 33.87 20.28
CA LYS A 287 -49.39 33.32 18.91
C LYS A 287 -48.93 31.87 18.90
N SER A 288 -49.88 30.95 18.78
CA SER A 288 -49.65 29.50 18.78
C SER A 288 -48.81 28.97 17.60
N ASN A 289 -48.49 29.81 16.61
CA ASN A 289 -47.67 29.45 15.44
C ASN A 289 -46.50 30.42 15.24
N CYS A 290 -45.67 30.62 16.26
CA CYS A 290 -44.42 31.38 16.13
C CYS A 290 -43.28 30.40 15.80
N THR A 291 -43.03 30.14 14.52
CA THR A 291 -41.82 29.41 14.11
C THR A 291 -40.64 30.35 14.24
N VAL A 292 -39.72 30.05 15.18
CA VAL A 292 -38.46 30.79 15.30
C VAL A 292 -37.72 30.65 13.97
N PRO A 293 -37.35 31.77 13.30
CA PRO A 293 -36.56 31.68 12.09
C PRO A 293 -35.28 30.92 12.42
N ALA A 294 -34.97 29.92 11.60
CA ALA A 294 -33.75 29.14 11.68
C ALA A 294 -32.95 29.36 10.39
N TYR A 295 -31.70 28.92 10.37
CA TYR A 295 -30.91 28.83 9.14
C TYR A 295 -31.74 28.22 7.99
N PRO A 296 -31.78 28.81 6.79
CA PRO A 296 -30.86 29.82 6.21
C PRO A 296 -31.17 31.29 6.53
N SER A 297 -32.20 31.59 7.32
CA SER A 297 -32.72 32.96 7.49
C SER A 297 -32.02 33.81 8.57
N CYS A 298 -31.30 33.19 9.52
CA CYS A 298 -30.60 33.89 10.60
C CYS A 298 -29.46 33.07 11.20
N ARG A 299 -28.60 33.72 12.00
CA ARG A 299 -27.41 33.17 12.66
C ARG A 299 -27.72 32.67 14.08
N ASP A 300 -27.35 31.42 14.36
CA ASP A 300 -27.43 30.72 15.65
C ASP A 300 -26.12 29.93 15.89
N SER A 301 -25.90 29.42 17.10
CA SER A 301 -24.73 28.62 17.51
C SER A 301 -24.42 27.44 16.58
N LYS A 302 -25.44 26.81 15.99
CA LYS A 302 -25.29 25.66 15.07
C LYS A 302 -25.05 26.06 13.62
N THR A 303 -25.20 27.33 13.25
CA THR A 303 -25.18 27.75 11.84
C THR A 303 -23.80 27.69 11.22
N PHE A 304 -22.73 27.78 12.02
CA PHE A 304 -21.36 27.67 11.51
C PHE A 304 -21.08 26.31 10.85
N SER A 305 -21.52 25.19 11.46
CA SER A 305 -21.31 23.86 10.89
C SER A 305 -22.10 23.65 9.60
N ASN A 306 -23.35 24.09 9.57
CA ASN A 306 -24.21 23.97 8.38
C ASN A 306 -23.68 24.85 7.24
N PHE A 307 -23.29 26.08 7.56
CA PHE A 307 -22.72 27.01 6.58
C PHE A 307 -21.40 26.50 6.00
N LEU A 308 -20.53 25.90 6.82
CA LEU A 308 -19.28 25.30 6.35
C LEU A 308 -19.53 24.14 5.38
N LEU A 309 -20.58 23.34 5.61
CA LEU A 309 -21.00 22.28 4.68
C LEU A 309 -21.58 22.84 3.39
N ASP A 310 -22.41 23.88 3.45
CA ASP A 310 -22.99 24.48 2.25
C ASP A 310 -21.94 25.22 1.41
N LEU A 311 -20.95 25.84 2.05
CA LEU A 311 -19.77 26.39 1.39
C LEU A 311 -18.96 25.28 0.69
N PHE A 312 -18.82 24.11 1.30
CA PHE A 312 -18.18 22.95 0.67
C PHE A 312 -19.00 22.42 -0.52
N LYS A 313 -20.32 22.29 -0.39
CA LYS A 313 -21.21 21.91 -1.51
C LYS A 313 -21.11 22.89 -2.67
N LEU A 314 -20.98 24.19 -2.40
CA LEU A 314 -20.78 25.22 -3.42
C LEU A 314 -19.48 24.99 -4.21
N THR A 315 -18.38 24.56 -3.56
CA THR A 315 -17.14 24.25 -4.30
C THR A 315 -17.23 23.02 -5.20
N ILE A 316 -18.10 22.06 -4.87
CA ILE A 316 -18.37 20.88 -5.71
C ILE A 316 -19.34 21.24 -6.86
N GLY A 317 -20.12 22.31 -6.70
CA GLY A 317 -21.16 22.72 -7.64
C GLY A 317 -22.57 22.21 -7.29
N MET A 318 -22.79 21.74 -6.07
CA MET A 318 -24.09 21.23 -5.57
C MET A 318 -24.77 22.18 -4.56
N GLY A 319 -24.27 23.40 -4.39
CA GLY A 319 -24.74 24.30 -3.34
C GLY A 319 -25.86 25.24 -3.83
N ASP A 320 -26.90 25.38 -3.02
CA ASP A 320 -27.97 26.35 -3.23
C ASP A 320 -27.63 27.69 -2.59
N LEU A 321 -27.94 28.79 -3.28
CA LEU A 321 -27.59 30.16 -2.86
C LEU A 321 -28.71 30.86 -2.06
N GLU A 322 -29.63 30.10 -1.46
CA GLU A 322 -30.76 30.63 -0.66
C GLU A 322 -30.31 31.48 0.55
N MET A 323 -29.04 31.40 0.93
CA MET A 323 -28.42 32.17 2.01
C MET A 323 -28.20 33.66 1.69
N ILE A 324 -28.30 34.08 0.43
CA ILE A 324 -28.01 35.47 0.02
C ILE A 324 -29.08 36.43 0.54
N GLU A 325 -30.34 36.00 0.60
CA GLU A 325 -31.48 36.86 0.95
C GLU A 325 -31.52 37.23 2.43
N SER A 326 -30.84 36.47 3.30
CA SER A 326 -30.81 36.66 4.75
C SER A 326 -29.63 37.51 5.27
N ALA A 327 -28.71 37.89 4.37
CA ALA A 327 -27.53 38.67 4.72
C ALA A 327 -27.88 40.14 5.02
N LYS A 328 -27.26 40.72 6.07
CA LYS A 328 -27.43 42.14 6.41
C LYS A 328 -26.95 43.09 5.30
N TYR A 329 -25.89 42.67 4.61
CA TYR A 329 -25.29 43.38 3.49
C TYR A 329 -25.12 42.42 2.31
N PRO A 330 -26.16 42.24 1.46
CA PRO A 330 -26.14 41.24 0.39
C PRO A 330 -25.03 41.53 -0.64
N GLY A 331 -24.73 42.79 -0.93
CA GLY A 331 -23.64 43.14 -1.84
C GLY A 331 -22.26 42.68 -1.36
N VAL A 332 -21.95 42.89 -0.07
CA VAL A 332 -20.67 42.46 0.52
C VAL A 332 -20.59 40.94 0.59
N PHE A 333 -21.70 40.28 0.91
CA PHE A 333 -21.80 38.82 0.93
C PHE A 333 -21.52 38.22 -0.44
N VAL A 334 -22.12 38.75 -1.51
CA VAL A 334 -21.89 38.31 -2.90
C VAL A 334 -20.43 38.51 -3.31
N ILE A 335 -19.83 39.67 -3.00
CA ILE A 335 -18.42 39.93 -3.34
C ILE A 335 -17.48 38.95 -2.62
N LEU A 336 -17.71 38.70 -1.33
CA LEU A 336 -16.92 37.73 -0.56
C LEU A 336 -17.12 36.30 -1.07
N LEU A 337 -18.34 35.94 -1.47
CA LEU A 337 -18.63 34.62 -2.04
C LEU A 337 -17.96 34.42 -3.42
N VAL A 338 -18.01 35.43 -4.30
CA VAL A 338 -17.36 35.38 -5.61
C VAL A 338 -15.84 35.31 -5.46
N THR A 339 -15.25 36.12 -4.59
CA THR A 339 -13.80 36.05 -4.32
C THR A 339 -13.39 34.70 -3.74
N TYR A 340 -14.20 34.12 -2.86
CA TYR A 340 -14.02 32.76 -2.36
C TYR A 340 -14.03 31.72 -3.49
N ILE A 341 -15.01 31.75 -4.40
CA ILE A 341 -15.10 30.80 -5.53
C ILE A 341 -13.87 30.94 -6.45
N ILE A 342 -13.46 32.17 -6.78
CA ILE A 342 -12.30 32.40 -7.65
C ILE A 342 -11.02 31.88 -6.97
N LEU A 343 -10.80 32.22 -5.70
CA LEU A 343 -9.59 31.82 -4.98
C LEU A 343 -9.53 30.30 -4.75
N THR A 344 -10.65 29.67 -4.39
CA THR A 344 -10.72 28.20 -4.25
C THR A 344 -10.46 27.51 -5.58
N PHE A 345 -11.01 28.00 -6.69
CA PHE A 345 -10.74 27.45 -8.01
C PHE A 345 -9.26 27.57 -8.41
N VAL A 346 -8.64 28.73 -8.17
CA VAL A 346 -7.20 28.94 -8.40
C VAL A 346 -6.36 27.99 -7.53
N LEU A 347 -6.70 27.83 -6.26
CA LEU A 347 -6.02 26.88 -5.38
C LEU A 347 -6.13 25.44 -5.93
N LEU A 348 -7.35 24.99 -6.27
CA LEU A 348 -7.58 23.64 -6.79
C LEU A 348 -6.82 23.39 -8.11
N LEU A 349 -6.79 24.39 -9.01
CA LEU A 349 -6.00 24.31 -10.24
C LEU A 349 -4.50 24.26 -9.97
N ASN A 350 -3.98 25.07 -9.04
CA ASN A 350 -2.57 25.05 -8.67
C ASN A 350 -2.15 23.68 -8.13
N MET A 351 -3.03 23.03 -7.36
CA MET A 351 -2.82 21.64 -6.93
C MET A 351 -2.80 20.68 -8.13
N LEU A 352 -3.79 20.75 -9.01
CA LEU A 352 -3.89 19.86 -10.18
C LEU A 352 -2.66 19.99 -11.09
N ILE A 353 -2.18 21.22 -11.32
CA ILE A 353 -1.00 21.50 -12.13
C ILE A 353 0.26 20.94 -11.46
N ALA A 354 0.44 21.16 -10.15
CA ALA A 354 1.57 20.61 -9.41
C ALA A 354 1.58 19.07 -9.46
N LEU A 355 0.41 18.45 -9.30
CA LEU A 355 0.23 17.02 -9.42
C LEU A 355 0.55 16.52 -10.82
N MET A 356 -0.07 17.04 -11.86
CA MET A 356 0.19 16.61 -13.23
C MET A 356 1.65 16.87 -13.67
N GLY A 357 2.27 17.95 -13.18
CA GLY A 357 3.67 18.29 -13.44
C GLY A 357 4.67 17.30 -12.83
N GLU A 358 4.53 16.97 -11.55
CA GLU A 358 5.40 16.01 -10.84
C GLU A 358 5.10 14.56 -11.29
N THR A 359 3.83 14.24 -11.54
CA THR A 359 3.36 12.88 -11.86
C THR A 359 3.56 12.45 -13.30
N VAL A 360 3.78 13.35 -14.26
CA VAL A 360 4.06 12.92 -15.65
C VAL A 360 5.57 12.78 -15.90
N GLY A 361 6.38 13.65 -15.29
CA GLY A 361 7.83 13.68 -15.53
C GLY A 361 8.63 12.54 -14.88
N GLN A 362 8.43 12.30 -13.58
CA GLN A 362 9.25 11.34 -12.81
C GLN A 362 8.63 9.93 -12.75
N VAL A 363 7.29 9.84 -12.72
CA VAL A 363 6.53 8.60 -12.53
C VAL A 363 6.74 7.58 -13.65
N SER A 364 6.96 7.98 -14.90
CA SER A 364 7.12 7.03 -16.02
C SER A 364 8.31 6.06 -15.80
N LYS A 365 9.41 6.58 -15.26
CA LYS A 365 10.62 5.78 -14.97
C LYS A 365 10.56 5.22 -13.55
N GLU A 366 10.35 6.08 -12.55
CA GLU A 366 10.39 5.70 -11.13
C GLU A 366 9.29 4.68 -10.76
N SER A 367 8.08 4.78 -11.34
CA SER A 367 6.97 3.88 -10.97
C SER A 367 7.18 2.45 -11.42
N LYS A 368 7.91 2.21 -12.52
CA LYS A 368 8.25 0.84 -12.94
C LYS A 368 9.22 0.20 -11.95
N HIS A 369 10.18 0.98 -11.46
CA HIS A 369 11.16 0.57 -10.46
C HIS A 369 10.49 0.32 -9.10
N ILE A 370 9.59 1.22 -8.67
CA ILE A 370 8.81 1.04 -7.43
C ILE A 370 7.87 -0.16 -7.55
N TRP A 371 7.16 -0.31 -8.67
CA TRP A 371 6.29 -1.48 -8.89
C TRP A 371 7.08 -2.78 -8.81
N LYS A 372 8.25 -2.85 -9.45
CA LYS A 372 9.08 -4.06 -9.40
C LYS A 372 9.55 -4.39 -7.98
N LEU A 373 9.89 -3.36 -7.20
CA LEU A 373 10.22 -3.56 -5.80
C LEU A 373 9.03 -4.07 -5.00
N GLN A 374 7.87 -3.45 -5.17
CA GLN A 374 6.65 -3.86 -4.49
C GLN A 374 6.22 -5.28 -4.86
N TRP A 375 6.42 -5.67 -6.12
CA TRP A 375 6.21 -7.03 -6.59
C TRP A 375 7.17 -8.01 -5.91
N ALA A 376 8.45 -7.67 -5.79
CA ALA A 376 9.42 -8.46 -5.04
C ALA A 376 9.04 -8.58 -3.54
N THR A 377 8.58 -7.48 -2.91
CA THR A 377 8.08 -7.49 -1.54
C THR A 377 6.90 -8.46 -1.39
N THR A 378 5.92 -8.40 -2.28
CA THR A 378 4.76 -9.30 -2.23
C THR A 378 5.18 -10.76 -2.38
N ILE A 379 6.13 -11.08 -3.27
CA ILE A 379 6.65 -12.45 -3.44
C ILE A 379 7.29 -12.95 -2.13
N LEU A 380 8.13 -12.13 -1.50
CA LEU A 380 8.79 -12.50 -0.25
C LEU A 380 7.81 -12.62 0.92
N ASP A 381 6.82 -11.74 1.02
CA ASP A 381 5.77 -11.82 2.04
C ASP A 381 4.96 -13.12 1.88
N ILE A 382 4.60 -13.48 0.63
CA ILE A 382 3.96 -14.77 0.32
C ILE A 382 4.88 -15.94 0.72
N GLU A 383 6.16 -15.87 0.38
CA GLU A 383 7.13 -16.91 0.71
C GLU A 383 7.35 -17.07 2.22
N ARG A 384 7.21 -16.00 2.99
CA ARG A 384 7.25 -16.00 4.47
C ARG A 384 5.97 -16.53 5.11
N SER A 385 4.84 -16.42 4.41
CA SER A 385 3.56 -16.98 4.88
C SER A 385 3.51 -18.50 4.80
N PHE A 386 4.31 -19.11 3.92
CA PHE A 386 4.36 -20.56 3.79
C PHE A 386 5.10 -21.23 4.95
N PRO A 387 4.56 -22.35 5.48
CA PRO A 387 5.30 -23.25 6.33
C PRO A 387 6.60 -23.74 5.66
N VAL A 388 7.61 -24.05 6.47
CA VAL A 388 8.95 -24.46 6.02
C VAL A 388 8.91 -25.64 5.04
N PHE A 389 7.95 -26.56 5.18
CA PHE A 389 7.81 -27.71 4.28
C PHE A 389 7.40 -27.30 2.85
N LEU A 390 6.45 -26.37 2.70
CA LEU A 390 6.02 -25.86 1.39
C LEU A 390 7.13 -25.02 0.75
N ARG A 391 7.87 -24.27 1.56
CA ARG A 391 9.02 -23.48 1.08
C ARG A 391 10.10 -24.37 0.44
N LYS A 392 10.37 -25.55 1.00
CA LYS A 392 11.30 -26.53 0.42
C LYS A 392 10.76 -27.15 -0.88
N ALA A 393 9.45 -27.41 -0.95
CA ALA A 393 8.83 -28.00 -2.13
C ALA A 393 8.84 -27.06 -3.35
N PHE A 394 8.65 -25.76 -3.14
CA PHE A 394 8.62 -24.75 -4.21
C PHE A 394 9.94 -24.01 -4.42
N ARG A 395 11.06 -24.58 -3.94
CA ARG A 395 12.38 -23.96 -4.08
C ARG A 395 12.75 -23.81 -5.57
N SER A 396 13.23 -22.62 -5.95
CA SER A 396 13.77 -22.36 -7.28
C SER A 396 15.21 -22.86 -7.42
N GLY A 397 15.61 -23.20 -8.66
CA GLY A 397 16.93 -23.73 -8.98
C GLY A 397 17.02 -25.26 -8.96
N GLU A 398 18.09 -25.77 -9.56
CA GLU A 398 18.40 -27.19 -9.68
C GLU A 398 19.74 -27.47 -9.00
N MET A 399 19.89 -28.67 -8.43
CA MET A 399 21.17 -29.07 -7.85
C MET A 399 22.09 -29.56 -8.97
N VAL A 400 23.15 -28.81 -9.26
CA VAL A 400 24.09 -29.09 -10.35
C VAL A 400 25.48 -29.38 -9.77
N THR A 401 26.16 -30.36 -10.33
CA THR A 401 27.58 -30.62 -10.07
C THR A 401 28.42 -29.71 -10.94
N VAL A 402 29.04 -28.70 -10.34
CA VAL A 402 29.69 -27.61 -11.09
C VAL A 402 31.19 -27.82 -11.24
N GLY A 403 31.79 -28.65 -10.37
CA GLY A 403 33.21 -28.97 -10.42
C GLY A 403 33.62 -29.90 -9.28
N LYS A 404 34.90 -29.84 -8.89
CA LYS A 404 35.43 -30.49 -7.70
C LYS A 404 35.85 -29.42 -6.69
N GLY A 405 35.56 -29.64 -5.42
CA GLY A 405 36.05 -28.79 -4.34
C GLY A 405 37.55 -28.98 -4.12
N THR A 406 38.14 -28.19 -3.22
CA THR A 406 39.54 -28.30 -2.78
C THR A 406 39.89 -29.70 -2.27
N ASP A 407 38.91 -30.41 -1.75
CA ASP A 407 39.05 -31.74 -1.13
C ASP A 407 38.84 -32.88 -2.15
N GLY A 408 38.70 -32.55 -3.45
CA GLY A 408 38.47 -33.52 -4.54
C GLY A 408 37.04 -34.07 -4.63
N THR A 409 36.18 -33.78 -3.66
CA THR A 409 34.75 -34.13 -3.67
C THR A 409 33.98 -33.32 -4.72
N PRO A 410 32.93 -33.88 -5.35
CA PRO A 410 32.11 -33.15 -6.32
C PRO A 410 31.41 -31.97 -5.64
N ASP A 411 31.64 -30.76 -6.15
CA ASP A 411 31.02 -29.53 -5.67
C ASP A 411 29.59 -29.44 -6.23
N ARG A 412 28.60 -29.62 -5.34
CA ARG A 412 27.18 -29.60 -5.65
C ARG A 412 26.55 -28.34 -5.10
N ARG A 413 25.98 -27.54 -5.99
CA ARG A 413 25.35 -26.26 -5.65
C ARG A 413 23.95 -26.17 -6.18
N TRP A 414 23.13 -25.37 -5.51
CA TRP A 414 21.84 -24.96 -6.03
C TRP A 414 22.07 -23.82 -7.00
N CYS A 415 21.93 -24.12 -8.29
CA CYS A 415 22.15 -23.16 -9.35
C CYS A 415 20.83 -22.85 -10.06
N PHE A 416 20.71 -21.61 -10.52
CA PHE A 416 19.62 -21.15 -11.35
C PHE A 416 20.10 -20.99 -12.79
N ARG A 417 19.45 -21.70 -13.71
CA ARG A 417 19.75 -21.61 -15.14
C ARG A 417 19.06 -20.38 -15.72
N VAL A 418 19.84 -19.55 -16.41
CA VAL A 418 19.38 -18.36 -17.15
C VAL A 418 19.88 -18.45 -18.56
N ASP A 419 18.95 -18.50 -19.50
CA ASP A 419 19.25 -18.47 -20.93
C ASP A 419 19.36 -17.02 -21.39
N GLU A 420 20.52 -16.66 -21.91
CA GLU A 420 20.84 -15.32 -22.41
C GLU A 420 21.09 -15.40 -23.93
N VAL A 421 20.70 -14.34 -24.65
CA VAL A 421 20.96 -14.22 -26.09
C VAL A 421 21.81 -12.99 -26.32
N ASN A 422 23.04 -13.18 -26.83
CA ASN A 422 23.97 -12.09 -27.07
C ASN A 422 24.62 -12.22 -28.46
N TRP A 423 24.09 -11.44 -29.40
CA TRP A 423 24.60 -11.34 -30.76
C TRP A 423 25.96 -10.64 -30.84
N SER A 424 26.27 -9.72 -29.92
CA SER A 424 27.51 -8.94 -29.97
C SER A 424 28.74 -9.78 -29.61
N HIS A 425 28.63 -10.61 -28.58
CA HIS A 425 29.70 -11.51 -28.15
C HIS A 425 29.95 -12.62 -29.19
N TRP A 426 28.91 -13.09 -29.87
CA TRP A 426 29.06 -14.07 -30.95
C TRP A 426 29.81 -13.50 -32.15
N ASN A 427 29.50 -12.26 -32.56
CA ASN A 427 30.21 -11.58 -33.64
C ASN A 427 31.70 -11.34 -33.33
N GLN A 428 32.04 -11.06 -32.06
CA GLN A 428 33.44 -10.90 -31.64
C GLN A 428 34.23 -12.20 -31.75
N ASN A 429 33.63 -13.34 -31.38
CA ASN A 429 34.30 -14.64 -31.50
C ASN A 429 34.46 -15.10 -32.96
N LEU A 430 33.55 -14.70 -33.85
CA LEU A 430 33.68 -14.94 -35.30
C LEU A 430 34.74 -14.03 -35.94
N GLY A 431 34.90 -12.80 -35.45
CA GLY A 431 35.90 -11.84 -35.93
C GLY A 431 37.36 -12.21 -35.62
N ILE A 432 37.60 -13.23 -34.78
CA ILE A 432 38.94 -13.74 -34.45
C ILE A 432 39.39 -14.85 -35.43
N ILE A 433 38.51 -15.30 -36.35
CA ILE A 433 38.79 -16.37 -37.33
C ILE A 433 39.26 -15.80 -38.71
N ASN A 434 39.55 -14.50 -38.82
CA ASN A 434 40.15 -13.93 -40.04
C ASN A 434 41.63 -13.60 -39.87
#